data_AF-A0A7D5INH5-F1
#
_entry.id   AF-A0A7D5INH5-F1
#
_cell.length_a   1.000
_cell.length_b   1.000
_cell.length_c   1.000
_cell.angle_alpha   90.00
_cell.angle_beta   90.00
_cell.angle_gamma   90.00
#
_symmetry.space_group_name_H-M   'P 1'
#
loop_
_entity.id
_entity.type
_entity.pdbx_description
1 polymer ?
#
loop_
_entity_poly.entity_id
_entity_poly.type
_entity_poly.pdbx_seq_one_letter_code
_entity_poly.pdbx_strand_id
1 'polypeptide(L)'
;MPYPPTHLLFYGFMVLVAGTFLLSAYSFEGKPRISNRNFMIVVLIAGAVGSLLPDVPAVWNLILHGNLRHNMVGPMPSHSIIFGMLISGFMLGFSYLVYRNFRQAFSLAMIIAVTFVFHLILDDLEGGSIAYLFPLYEEPVSIFGARVLATIFEVLRNVF
;
A
#
# COMPACT_ATOMS: atom_id res chain seq x y z
N MET A 1 -12.31 8.28 9.15
CA MET A 1 -13.31 7.27 8.79
C MET A 1 -13.32 6.16 9.84
N PRO A 2 -14.47 5.57 10.23
CA PRO A 2 -14.50 4.34 11.02
C PRO A 2 -13.85 3.18 10.26
N TYR A 3 -13.22 2.23 10.97
CA TYR A 3 -12.56 1.08 10.33
C TYR A 3 -13.56 0.14 9.63
N PRO A 4 -13.39 -0.17 8.33
CA PRO A 4 -14.33 -1.02 7.62
C PRO A 4 -14.09 -2.51 7.86
N PRO A 5 -15.13 -3.32 8.18
CA PRO A 5 -14.98 -4.76 8.35
C PRO A 5 -14.48 -5.48 7.08
N THR A 6 -14.79 -4.93 5.91
CA THR A 6 -14.39 -5.38 4.57
C THR A 6 -12.88 -5.34 4.35
N HIS A 7 -12.14 -4.48 5.07
CA HIS A 7 -10.68 -4.50 5.07
C HIS A 7 -10.16 -5.90 5.47
N LEU A 8 -10.77 -6.55 6.46
CA LEU A 8 -10.40 -7.91 6.92
C LEU A 8 -10.48 -8.97 5.81
N LEU A 9 -11.47 -8.86 4.92
CA LEU A 9 -11.62 -9.77 3.78
C LEU A 9 -10.66 -9.42 2.64
N PHE A 10 -10.43 -8.13 2.43
CA PHE A 10 -9.49 -7.63 1.44
C PHE A 10 -8.04 -8.03 1.72
N TYR A 11 -7.66 -8.11 2.99
CA TYR A 11 -6.36 -8.66 3.40
C TYR A 11 -6.15 -10.08 2.87
N GLY A 12 -7.13 -10.96 3.07
CA GLY A 12 -7.09 -12.32 2.54
C GLY A 12 -7.01 -12.34 1.01
N PHE A 13 -7.76 -11.46 0.34
CA PHE A 13 -7.74 -11.32 -1.11
C PHE A 13 -6.37 -10.83 -1.65
N MET A 14 -5.76 -9.83 -1.03
CA MET A 14 -4.44 -9.32 -1.45
C MET A 14 -3.33 -10.35 -1.25
N VAL A 15 -3.39 -11.14 -0.17
CA VAL A 15 -2.48 -12.30 0.02
C VAL A 15 -2.69 -13.35 -1.08
N LEU A 16 -3.92 -13.60 -1.51
CA LEU A 16 -4.23 -14.50 -2.62
C LEU A 16 -3.72 -13.94 -3.96
N VAL A 17 -3.87 -12.64 -4.22
CA VAL A 17 -3.34 -11.98 -5.44
C VAL A 17 -1.82 -12.00 -5.47
N ALA A 18 -1.15 -11.69 -4.37
CA ALA A 18 0.30 -11.82 -4.25
C ALA A 18 0.74 -13.28 -4.48
N GLY A 19 -0.01 -14.23 -3.94
CA GLY A 19 0.19 -15.66 -4.14
C GLY A 19 0.01 -16.12 -5.60
N THR A 20 -1.01 -15.64 -6.32
CA THR A 20 -1.24 -16.00 -7.72
C THR A 20 -0.18 -15.41 -8.65
N PHE A 21 0.19 -14.14 -8.47
CA PHE A 21 1.30 -13.54 -9.22
C PHE A 21 2.60 -14.31 -9.03
N LEU A 22 2.86 -14.76 -7.80
CA LEU A 22 4.00 -15.62 -7.54
C LEU A 22 3.86 -16.96 -8.25
N LEU A 23 2.76 -17.69 -8.07
CA LEU A 23 2.56 -19.00 -8.69
C LEU A 23 2.65 -18.95 -10.23
N SER A 24 2.16 -17.87 -10.85
CA SER A 24 2.32 -17.61 -12.27
C SER A 24 3.80 -17.43 -12.65
N ALA A 25 4.55 -16.58 -11.95
CA ALA A 25 5.99 -16.43 -12.17
C ALA A 25 6.76 -17.75 -11.98
N TYR A 26 6.35 -18.57 -11.01
CA TYR A 26 6.88 -19.91 -10.75
C TYR A 26 6.63 -20.91 -11.88
N SER A 27 5.45 -20.83 -12.51
CA SER A 27 5.05 -21.73 -13.59
C SER A 27 5.88 -21.52 -14.86
N PHE A 28 6.40 -20.30 -15.07
CA PHE A 28 7.27 -19.98 -16.20
C PHE A 28 8.74 -20.36 -16.00
N GLU A 29 9.26 -20.42 -14.76
CA GLU A 29 10.68 -20.71 -14.48
C GLU A 29 10.99 -22.21 -14.31
N GLY A 30 9.98 -23.06 -14.13
CA GLY A 30 10.08 -24.52 -14.31
C GLY A 30 10.81 -25.33 -13.24
N LYS A 31 11.58 -24.76 -12.28
CA LYS A 31 12.16 -25.50 -11.14
C LYS A 31 12.31 -24.65 -9.86
N PRO A 32 11.69 -25.02 -8.73
CA PRO A 32 11.88 -24.30 -7.47
C PRO A 32 13.25 -24.62 -6.85
N ARG A 33 14.12 -23.62 -6.72
CA ARG A 33 15.27 -23.69 -5.79
C ARG A 33 14.77 -23.37 -4.38
N ILE A 34 15.27 -24.06 -3.35
CA ILE A 34 14.89 -23.85 -1.94
C ILE A 34 15.08 -22.38 -1.50
N SER A 35 16.09 -21.70 -2.06
CA SER A 35 16.31 -20.25 -1.91
C SER A 35 15.13 -19.38 -2.35
N ASN A 36 14.35 -19.85 -3.33
CA ASN A 36 13.24 -19.11 -3.93
C ASN A 36 11.99 -19.21 -3.04
N ARG A 37 11.77 -20.34 -2.33
CA ARG A 37 10.66 -20.53 -1.37
C ARG A 37 10.67 -19.51 -0.24
N ASN A 38 11.83 -19.29 0.39
CA ASN A 38 11.95 -18.31 1.47
C ASN A 38 11.62 -16.90 0.97
N PHE A 39 12.11 -16.56 -0.22
CA PHE A 39 11.75 -15.28 -0.85
C PHE A 39 10.24 -15.19 -1.15
N MET A 40 9.56 -16.29 -1.52
CA MET A 40 8.10 -16.28 -1.67
C MET A 40 7.39 -15.90 -0.38
N ILE A 41 7.80 -16.51 0.73
CA ILE A 41 7.21 -16.24 2.03
C ILE A 41 7.40 -14.77 2.37
N VAL A 42 8.58 -14.21 2.08
CA VAL A 42 8.84 -12.78 2.26
C VAL A 42 7.94 -11.91 1.37
N VAL A 43 7.72 -12.27 0.10
CA VAL A 43 6.79 -11.51 -0.77
C VAL A 43 5.36 -11.58 -0.26
N LEU A 44 4.89 -12.73 0.23
CA LEU A 44 3.55 -12.87 0.82
C LEU A 44 3.40 -12.02 2.07
N ILE A 45 4.40 -12.05 2.96
CA ILE A 45 4.43 -11.20 4.17
C ILE A 45 4.48 -9.73 3.76
N ALA A 46 5.30 -9.36 2.78
CA ALA A 46 5.40 -7.99 2.30
C ALA A 46 4.09 -7.49 1.69
N GLY A 47 3.36 -8.34 0.96
CA GLY A 47 2.02 -8.00 0.46
C GLY A 47 1.00 -7.81 1.59
N ALA A 48 1.01 -8.68 2.61
CA ALA A 48 0.14 -8.55 3.78
C ALA A 48 0.46 -7.30 4.61
N VAL A 49 1.74 -7.00 4.81
CA VAL A 49 2.19 -5.78 5.50
C VAL A 49 1.84 -4.56 4.65
N GLY A 50 2.10 -4.59 3.35
CA GLY A 50 1.82 -3.51 2.42
C GLY A 50 0.36 -3.09 2.41
N SER A 51 -0.57 -4.06 2.44
CA SER A 51 -1.98 -3.76 2.60
C SER A 51 -2.34 -3.25 3.99
N LEU A 52 -1.61 -3.65 5.06
CA LEU A 52 -1.93 -3.29 6.47
C LEU A 52 -1.36 -1.94 6.86
N LEU A 53 -0.33 -1.48 6.16
CA LEU A 53 0.40 -0.26 6.48
C LEU A 53 -0.49 1.00 6.57
N PRO A 54 -1.46 1.23 5.66
CA PRO A 54 -2.38 2.35 5.79
C PRO A 54 -3.16 2.33 7.12
N ASP A 55 -3.49 1.13 7.62
CA ASP A 55 -4.33 0.88 8.80
C ASP A 55 -3.59 0.85 10.14
N VAL A 56 -2.25 0.86 10.16
CA VAL A 56 -1.45 0.95 11.40
C VAL A 56 -1.92 2.07 12.36
N PRO A 57 -2.34 3.26 11.90
CA PRO A 57 -2.86 4.31 12.76
C PRO A 57 -4.13 3.91 13.51
N ALA A 58 -4.93 2.97 13.00
CA ALA A 58 -6.11 2.46 13.70
C ALA A 58 -5.74 1.84 15.06
N VAL A 59 -4.65 1.05 15.07
CA VAL A 59 -4.14 0.41 16.27
C VAL A 59 -3.59 1.45 17.23
N TRP A 60 -2.85 2.43 16.71
CA TRP A 60 -2.31 3.53 17.51
C TRP A 60 -3.42 4.36 18.17
N ASN A 61 -4.44 4.74 17.40
CA ASN A 61 -5.58 5.52 17.86
C ASN A 61 -6.47 4.72 18.84
N LEU A 62 -6.54 3.40 18.70
CA LEU A 62 -7.22 2.56 19.69
C LEU A 62 -6.51 2.64 21.04
N ILE A 63 -5.18 2.50 21.04
CA ILE A 63 -4.36 2.50 22.26
C ILE A 63 -4.35 3.89 22.91
N LEU A 64 -4.15 4.96 22.15
CA LEU A 64 -3.97 6.31 22.70
C LEU A 64 -5.26 7.12 22.86
N HIS A 65 -6.27 6.85 22.04
CA HIS A 65 -7.44 7.72 21.90
C HIS A 65 -8.77 6.95 21.98
N GLY A 66 -8.74 5.64 22.26
CA GLY A 66 -9.93 4.80 22.45
C GLY A 66 -10.85 4.70 21.23
N ASN A 67 -10.33 4.93 20.02
CA ASN A 67 -11.14 4.89 18.79
C ASN A 67 -10.40 4.22 17.62
N LEU A 68 -11.16 3.71 16.65
CA LEU A 68 -10.65 2.98 15.47
C LEU A 68 -10.59 3.86 14.21
N ARG A 69 -10.36 5.17 14.35
CA ARG A 69 -10.08 6.01 13.18
C ARG A 69 -8.72 5.58 12.61
N HIS A 70 -8.68 5.21 11.34
CA HIS A 70 -7.48 4.63 10.72
C HIS A 70 -6.83 5.57 9.69
N ASN A 71 -7.58 6.55 9.19
CA ASN A 71 -7.14 7.43 8.12
C ASN A 71 -6.19 8.58 8.54
N MET A 72 -5.91 8.72 9.84
CA MET A 72 -5.09 9.80 10.40
C MET A 72 -4.16 9.28 11.49
N VAL A 73 -2.91 9.78 11.51
CA VAL A 73 -2.00 9.71 12.66
C VAL A 73 -1.97 11.09 13.28
N GLY A 74 -2.70 11.31 14.37
CA GLY A 74 -2.90 12.67 14.90
C GLY A 74 -3.53 13.58 13.84
N PRO A 75 -2.94 14.75 13.52
CA PRO A 75 -3.47 15.65 12.48
C PRO A 75 -3.03 15.29 11.04
N MET A 76 -2.16 14.29 10.85
CA MET A 76 -1.60 13.96 9.53
C MET A 76 -2.38 12.82 8.85
N PRO A 77 -2.82 12.99 7.59
CA PRO A 77 -3.39 11.91 6.79
C PRO A 77 -2.38 10.79 6.55
N SER A 78 -2.75 9.54 6.87
CA SER A 78 -1.88 8.36 6.66
C SER A 78 -2.06 7.72 5.28
N HIS A 79 -3.20 8.00 4.63
CA HIS A 79 -3.64 7.37 3.40
C HIS A 79 -3.26 8.20 2.17
N SER A 80 -1.99 8.58 2.09
CA SER A 80 -1.43 9.37 1.00
C SER A 80 -0.69 8.48 0.00
N ILE A 81 -0.89 8.74 -1.30
CA ILE A 81 -0.12 8.10 -2.38
C ILE A 81 1.37 8.40 -2.23
N ILE A 82 1.72 9.62 -1.80
CA ILE A 82 3.12 10.02 -1.57
C ILE A 82 3.73 9.19 -0.45
N PHE A 83 2.99 8.95 0.63
CA PHE A 83 3.45 8.09 1.70
C PHE A 83 3.69 6.64 1.22
N GLY A 84 2.77 6.10 0.42
CA GLY A 84 2.95 4.80 -0.24
C GLY A 84 4.21 4.74 -1.12
N MET A 85 4.48 5.80 -1.90
CA MET A 85 5.69 5.90 -2.73
C MET A 85 6.97 5.95 -1.90
N LEU A 86 7.00 6.73 -0.81
CA LEU A 86 8.15 6.84 0.08
C LEU A 86 8.47 5.51 0.76
N ILE A 87 7.47 4.82 1.29
CA ILE A 87 7.63 3.50 1.89
C ILE A 87 8.14 2.49 0.86
N SER A 88 7.59 2.52 -0.35
CA SER A 88 8.01 1.61 -1.42
C SER A 88 9.46 1.87 -1.84
N GLY A 89 9.87 3.14 -1.95
CA GLY A 89 11.25 3.53 -2.21
C GLY A 89 12.20 3.12 -1.09
N PHE A 90 11.80 3.30 0.17
CA PHE A 90 12.55 2.79 1.32
C PHE A 90 12.72 1.27 1.27
N MET A 91 11.63 0.54 0.98
CA MET A 91 11.66 -0.91 0.87
C MET A 91 12.57 -1.39 -0.26
N LEU A 92 12.60 -0.68 -1.40
CA LEU A 92 13.54 -0.96 -2.49
C LEU A 92 14.99 -0.87 -2.00
N GLY A 93 15.35 0.25 -1.35
CA GLY A 93 16.69 0.47 -0.81
C GLY A 93 17.07 -0.58 0.24
N PHE A 94 16.20 -0.80 1.23
CA PHE A 94 16.44 -1.78 2.29
C PHE A 94 16.58 -3.21 1.74
N SER A 95 15.66 -3.63 0.86
CA SER A 95 15.74 -4.96 0.24
C SER A 95 17.00 -5.12 -0.60
N TYR A 96 17.43 -4.06 -1.30
CA TYR A 96 18.67 -4.10 -2.07
C TYR A 96 19.89 -4.27 -1.16
N LEU A 97 19.92 -3.62 0.01
CA LEU A 97 21.00 -3.80 0.99
C LEU A 97 21.06 -5.24 1.53
N VAL A 98 19.90 -5.86 1.78
CA VAL A 98 19.77 -7.23 2.34
C VAL A 98 20.09 -8.30 1.29
N TYR A 99 19.43 -8.24 0.14
CA TYR A 99 19.50 -9.30 -0.89
C TYR A 99 20.62 -9.07 -1.90
N ARG A 100 21.13 -7.85 -2.02
CA ARG A 100 22.11 -7.44 -3.05
C ARG A 100 21.69 -7.80 -4.47
N ASN A 101 20.38 -7.92 -4.69
CA ASN A 101 19.77 -8.30 -5.95
C ASN A 101 18.65 -7.31 -6.29
N PHE A 102 18.84 -6.56 -7.37
CA PHE A 102 17.89 -5.53 -7.77
C PHE A 102 16.51 -6.10 -8.11
N ARG A 103 16.43 -7.28 -8.74
CA ARG A 103 15.14 -7.89 -9.11
C ARG A 103 14.32 -8.23 -7.87
N GLN A 104 14.93 -8.87 -6.88
CA GLN A 104 14.26 -9.21 -5.62
C GLN A 104 13.84 -7.96 -4.85
N ALA A 105 14.73 -6.96 -4.78
CA ALA A 105 14.42 -5.70 -4.12
C ALA A 105 13.27 -4.95 -4.78
N PHE A 106 13.27 -4.91 -6.11
CA PHE A 106 12.21 -4.32 -6.90
C PHE A 106 10.88 -5.06 -6.72
N SER A 107 10.89 -6.40 -6.71
CA SER A 107 9.67 -7.19 -6.46
C SER A 107 9.05 -6.87 -5.10
N LEU A 108 9.85 -6.70 -4.05
CA LEU A 108 9.36 -6.34 -2.71
C LEU A 108 8.84 -4.90 -2.64
N ALA A 109 9.52 -3.95 -3.28
CA ALA A 109 9.03 -2.59 -3.39
C ALA A 109 7.69 -2.52 -4.14
N MET A 110 7.58 -3.24 -5.25
CA MET A 110 6.37 -3.28 -6.07
C MET A 110 5.20 -3.94 -5.35
N ILE A 111 5.41 -5.06 -4.65
CA ILE A 111 4.29 -5.72 -3.96
C ILE A 111 3.73 -4.83 -2.85
N ILE A 112 4.59 -4.11 -2.11
CA ILE A 112 4.15 -3.13 -1.10
C ILE A 112 3.41 -1.99 -1.78
N ALA A 113 3.96 -1.40 -2.83
CA ALA A 113 3.32 -0.30 -3.55
C ALA A 113 1.92 -0.68 -4.05
N VAL A 114 1.81 -1.83 -4.72
CA VAL A 114 0.56 -2.32 -5.29
C VAL A 114 -0.46 -2.57 -4.19
N THR A 115 -0.10 -3.33 -3.15
CA THR A 115 -1.04 -3.66 -2.07
C THR A 115 -1.48 -2.43 -1.26
N PHE A 116 -0.58 -1.46 -1.07
CA PHE A 116 -0.91 -0.17 -0.47
C PHE A 116 -1.90 0.62 -1.33
N VAL A 117 -1.64 0.76 -2.64
CA VAL A 117 -2.55 1.48 -3.56
C VAL A 117 -3.92 0.79 -3.63
N PHE A 118 -3.94 -0.53 -3.66
CA PHE A 118 -5.17 -1.29 -3.66
C PHE A 118 -5.97 -1.09 -2.37
N HIS A 119 -5.31 -0.93 -1.22
CA HIS A 119 -5.96 -0.54 0.02
C HIS A 119 -6.63 0.84 -0.11
N LEU A 120 -5.91 1.84 -0.61
CA LEU A 120 -6.48 3.18 -0.84
C LEU A 120 -7.68 3.16 -1.79
N ILE A 121 -7.62 2.32 -2.83
CA ILE A 121 -8.72 2.10 -3.76
C ILE A 121 -9.95 1.53 -3.03
N LEU A 122 -9.75 0.59 -2.11
CA LEU A 122 -10.84 0.02 -1.33
C LEU A 122 -11.50 1.08 -0.43
N ASP A 123 -10.70 1.88 0.27
CA ASP A 123 -11.20 2.99 1.08
C ASP A 123 -12.06 3.94 0.25
N ASP A 124 -11.60 4.29 -0.95
CA ASP A 124 -12.34 5.18 -1.84
C ASP A 124 -13.69 4.60 -2.27
N LEU A 125 -13.71 3.30 -2.60
CA LEU A 125 -14.93 2.58 -2.98
C LEU A 125 -15.94 2.47 -1.84
N GLU A 126 -15.48 2.51 -0.59
CA GLU A 126 -16.33 2.47 0.60
C GLU A 126 -16.79 3.86 1.06
N GLY A 127 -16.61 4.86 0.22
CA GLY A 127 -17.00 6.24 0.50
C GLY A 127 -16.00 6.99 1.36
N GLY A 128 -14.80 6.44 1.54
CA GLY A 128 -13.65 7.10 2.13
C GLY A 128 -13.03 8.09 1.16
N SER A 129 -13.70 9.22 0.91
CA SER A 129 -13.00 10.38 0.36
C SER A 129 -12.05 10.89 1.44
N ILE A 130 -10.75 10.77 1.19
CA ILE A 130 -9.67 11.15 2.10
C ILE A 130 -8.59 11.92 1.33
N ALA A 131 -7.67 12.54 2.05
CA ALA A 131 -6.64 13.39 1.50
C ALA A 131 -5.51 12.57 0.83
N TYR A 132 -5.82 11.87 -0.26
CA TYR A 132 -4.90 10.97 -0.97
C TYR A 132 -3.65 11.67 -1.53
N LEU A 133 -3.75 12.98 -1.77
CA LEU A 133 -2.70 13.80 -2.36
C LEU A 133 -1.90 14.61 -1.33
N PHE A 134 -2.15 14.40 -0.03
CA PHE A 134 -1.40 15.05 1.04
C PHE A 134 0.12 14.73 0.92
N PRO A 135 1.03 15.70 1.13
CA PRO A 135 0.79 17.08 1.58
C PRO A 135 0.58 18.10 0.45
N LEU A 136 0.50 17.67 -0.82
CA LEU A 136 0.36 18.59 -1.94
C LEU A 136 -1.07 19.13 -2.08
N TYR A 137 -2.06 18.36 -1.63
CA TYR A 137 -3.45 18.76 -1.59
C TYR A 137 -4.15 18.08 -0.42
N GLU A 138 -4.75 18.87 0.47
CA GLU A 138 -5.26 18.41 1.77
C GLU A 138 -6.75 18.05 1.76
N GLU A 139 -7.49 18.50 0.75
CA GLU A 139 -8.93 18.25 0.68
C GLU A 139 -9.23 16.80 0.27
N PRO A 140 -10.31 16.20 0.83
CA PRO A 140 -10.76 14.89 0.43
C PRO A 140 -11.08 14.80 -1.06
N VAL A 141 -10.47 13.83 -1.74
CA VAL A 141 -10.75 13.53 -3.16
C VAL A 141 -11.04 12.07 -3.32
N SER A 142 -11.78 11.72 -4.38
CA SER A 142 -11.94 10.33 -4.79
C SER A 142 -10.94 9.98 -5.88
N ILE A 143 -10.28 8.83 -5.75
CA ILE A 143 -9.34 8.28 -6.75
C ILE A 143 -10.07 7.98 -8.06
N PHE A 144 -11.33 7.54 -8.00
CA PHE A 144 -12.15 7.27 -9.19
C PHE A 144 -12.97 8.47 -9.69
N GLY A 145 -12.88 9.62 -8.99
CA GLY A 145 -13.64 10.82 -9.35
C GLY A 145 -13.10 11.50 -10.61
N ALA A 146 -14.00 12.01 -11.46
CA ALA A 146 -13.64 12.84 -12.63
C ALA A 146 -12.79 14.08 -12.27
N ARG A 147 -12.82 14.50 -11.00
CA ARG A 147 -12.03 15.62 -10.49
C ARG A 147 -10.58 15.25 -10.19
N VAL A 148 -10.22 13.97 -9.98
CA VAL A 148 -8.87 13.62 -9.54
C VAL A 148 -7.81 14.00 -10.56
N LEU A 149 -8.06 13.76 -11.85
CA LEU A 149 -7.12 14.14 -12.91
C LEU A 149 -6.96 15.66 -12.97
N ALA A 150 -8.04 16.42 -12.87
CA ALA A 150 -8.00 17.87 -12.85
C ALA A 150 -7.20 18.40 -11.64
N THR A 151 -7.43 17.82 -10.46
CA THR A 151 -6.68 18.17 -9.24
C THR A 151 -5.20 17.80 -9.35
N ILE A 152 -4.85 16.64 -9.93
CA ILE A 152 -3.46 16.26 -10.18
C ILE A 152 -2.79 17.27 -11.13
N PHE A 153 -3.44 17.64 -12.23
CA PHE A 153 -2.89 18.63 -13.15
C PHE A 153 -2.72 20.02 -12.50
N GLU A 154 -3.67 20.43 -11.67
CA GLU A 154 -3.60 21.70 -10.93
C GLU A 154 -2.45 21.70 -9.93
N VAL A 155 -2.31 20.63 -9.13
CA VAL A 155 -1.19 20.45 -8.20
C VAL A 155 0.14 20.48 -8.94
N LEU A 156 0.28 19.74 -10.04
CA LEU A 156 1.51 19.70 -10.82
C LEU A 156 1.86 21.09 -11.39
N ARG A 157 0.87 21.84 -11.90
CA ARG A 157 1.08 23.21 -12.41
C ARG A 157 1.53 24.19 -11.32
N ASN A 158 1.11 24.00 -10.08
CA ASN A 158 1.48 24.90 -8.99
C ASN A 158 2.85 24.57 -8.39
N VAL A 159 3.36 23.35 -8.62
CA VAL A 159 4.65 22.87 -8.11
C VAL A 159 5.78 23.04 -9.13
N PHE A 160 5.49 22.97 -10.44
CA PHE A 160 6.46 23.07 -11.55
C PHE A 160 6.20 24.30 -12.41
#